data_AF-A0A3A4W4G5-F1
#
_entry.id   AF-A0A3A4W4G5-F1
#
_cell.length_a   1.000
_cell.length_b   1.000
_cell.length_c   1.000
_cell.angle_alpha   90.00
_cell.angle_beta   90.00
_cell.angle_gamma   90.00
#
_symmetry.space_group_name_H-M   'P 1'
#
loop_
_entity.id
_entity.type
_entity.pdbx_description
1 polymer ?
#
loop_
_entity_poly.entity_id
_entity_poly.type
_entity_poly.pdbx_seq_one_letter_code
_entity_poly.pdbx_strand_id
1 'polypeptide(L)'
;MALTPSDVKKIARLARLAVAGEDIPAYARNLSNIMGLVEQMNAVDTREVTPMAHPLELPARLRPDQISETNQRELFQSIAPKVEAGLYLVPKVIE
;
A
#
# COMPACT_ATOMS: atom_id res chain seq x y z
N MET A 1 -2.78 -20.52 -9.58
CA MET A 1 -3.83 -19.82 -10.37
C MET A 1 -3.16 -18.81 -11.28
N ALA A 2 -3.53 -18.73 -12.56
CA ALA A 2 -2.92 -17.78 -13.49
C ALA A 2 -3.65 -16.43 -13.44
N LEU A 3 -2.90 -15.34 -13.31
CA LEU A 3 -3.40 -13.96 -13.39
C LEU A 3 -3.56 -13.53 -14.84
N THR A 4 -4.67 -12.87 -15.15
CA THR A 4 -4.93 -12.31 -16.48
C THR A 4 -4.36 -10.89 -16.61
N PRO A 5 -4.12 -10.41 -17.85
CA PRO A 5 -3.79 -9.00 -18.09
C PRO A 5 -4.80 -8.01 -17.48
N SER A 6 -6.09 -8.36 -17.43
CA SER A 6 -7.13 -7.54 -16.77
C SER A 6 -6.95 -7.47 -15.26
N ASP A 7 -6.51 -8.56 -14.62
CA ASP A 7 -6.24 -8.57 -13.18
C ASP A 7 -5.06 -7.66 -12.85
N VAL A 8 -3.99 -7.70 -13.66
CA VAL A 8 -2.84 -6.80 -13.51
C VAL A 8 -3.27 -5.33 -13.62
N LYS A 9 -4.10 -4.98 -14.60
CA LYS A 9 -4.64 -3.60 -14.73
C LYS A 9 -5.46 -3.21 -13.51
N LYS A 10 -6.28 -4.11 -12.99
CA LYS A 10 -7.12 -3.86 -11.81
C LYS A 10 -6.25 -3.62 -10.56
N ILE A 11 -5.23 -4.46 -10.36
CA ILE A 11 -4.28 -4.35 -9.24
C ILE A 11 -3.49 -3.04 -9.35
N ALA A 12 -2.97 -2.70 -10.53
CA ALA A 12 -2.25 -1.45 -10.77
C ALA A 12 -3.12 -0.23 -10.43
N ARG A 13 -4.40 -0.24 -10.80
CA ARG A 13 -5.36 0.82 -10.45
C ARG A 13 -5.57 0.95 -8.94
N LEU A 14 -5.69 -0.18 -8.22
CA LEU A 14 -5.84 -0.19 -6.75
C LEU A 14 -4.58 0.36 -6.06
N ALA A 15 -3.40 0.02 -6.58
CA ALA A 15 -2.11 0.47 -6.07
C ALA A 15 -1.70 1.89 -6.54
N ARG A 16 -2.53 2.55 -7.37
CA ARG A 16 -2.21 3.86 -8.00
C ARG A 16 -0.93 3.85 -8.83
N LEU A 17 -0.64 2.72 -9.49
CA LEU A 17 0.52 2.56 -10.36
C LEU A 17 0.10 2.71 -11.83
N ALA A 18 0.80 3.59 -12.55
CA ALA A 18 0.74 3.64 -14.00
C ALA A 18 1.64 2.52 -14.57
N VAL A 19 1.08 1.66 -15.41
CA VAL A 19 1.79 0.52 -16.02
C VAL A 19 1.64 0.63 -17.53
N ALA A 20 2.77 0.60 -18.25
CA ALA A 20 2.76 0.62 -19.71
C ALA A 20 2.08 -0.64 -20.26
N GLY A 21 1.28 -0.49 -21.32
CA GLY A 21 0.50 -1.59 -21.90
C GLY A 21 1.35 -2.78 -22.34
N GLU A 22 2.54 -2.50 -22.87
CA GLU A 22 3.54 -3.49 -23.31
C GLU A 22 4.12 -4.34 -22.17
N ASP A 23 4.17 -3.82 -20.94
CA ASP A 23 4.72 -4.54 -19.79
C ASP A 23 3.71 -5.49 -19.13
N ILE A 24 2.41 -5.27 -19.37
CA ILE A 24 1.32 -6.03 -18.73
C ILE A 24 1.46 -7.55 -18.93
N PRO A 25 1.78 -8.07 -20.14
CA PRO A 25 1.99 -9.50 -20.32
C PRO A 25 3.16 -10.04 -19.49
N ALA A 26 4.23 -9.27 -19.33
CA ALA A 26 5.37 -9.67 -18.51
C ALA A 26 5.00 -9.71 -17.02
N TYR A 27 4.30 -8.67 -16.54
CA TYR A 27 3.80 -8.65 -15.16
C TYR A 27 2.81 -9.77 -14.87
N ALA A 28 1.90 -10.10 -15.80
CA ALA A 28 0.97 -11.20 -15.63
C ALA A 28 1.69 -12.54 -15.43
N ARG A 29 2.74 -12.82 -16.22
CA ARG A 29 3.58 -14.02 -16.05
C ARG A 29 4.31 -14.03 -14.72
N ASN A 30 5.00 -12.93 -14.38
CA ASN A 30 5.81 -12.86 -13.17
C ASN A 30 4.95 -13.00 -11.90
N LEU A 31 3.82 -12.30 -11.84
CA LEU A 31 2.89 -12.40 -10.72
C LEU A 31 2.25 -13.78 -10.62
N SER A 32 1.92 -14.42 -11.76
CA SER A 32 1.42 -15.80 -11.76
C SER A 32 2.44 -16.79 -11.18
N ASN A 33 3.72 -16.61 -11.50
CA ASN A 33 4.80 -17.44 -10.94
C ASN A 33 4.94 -17.24 -9.42
N ILE A 34 4.87 -15.99 -8.94
CA ILE A 34 4.90 -15.67 -7.51
C ILE A 34 3.71 -16.29 -6.79
N MET A 35 2.50 -16.20 -7.37
CA MET A 35 1.31 -16.86 -6.82
C MET A 35 1.45 -18.38 -6.80
N GLY A 36 2.05 -18.98 -7.83
CA GLY A 36 2.36 -20.41 -7.84
C GLY A 36 3.31 -20.83 -6.71
N LEU A 37 4.28 -19.98 -6.33
CA LEU A 37 5.14 -20.22 -5.16
C LEU A 37 4.34 -20.12 -3.85
N VAL A 38 3.50 -19.09 -3.71
CA VAL A 38 2.68 -18.88 -2.50
C VAL A 38 1.67 -20.02 -2.32
N GLU A 39 1.13 -20.58 -3.41
CA GLU A 39 0.20 -21.70 -3.38
C GLU A 39 0.80 -22.96 -2.74
N GLN A 40 2.13 -23.13 -2.73
CA GLN A 40 2.79 -24.24 -2.03
C GLN A 40 2.52 -24.21 -0.52
N MET A 41 2.28 -23.03 0.06
CA MET A 41 1.96 -22.89 1.48
C MET A 41 0.62 -23.54 1.86
N ASN A 42 -0.30 -23.72 0.90
CA ASN A 42 -1.59 -24.39 1.14
C ASN A 42 -1.47 -25.89 1.45
N ALA A 43 -0.28 -26.49 1.26
CA ALA A 43 -0.03 -27.88 1.62
C ALA A 43 0.01 -28.12 3.14
N VAL A 44 0.15 -27.06 3.93
CA VAL A 44 0.22 -27.13 5.40
C VAL A 44 -1.17 -26.87 5.98
N ASP A 45 -1.63 -27.75 6.88
CA ASP A 45 -2.90 -27.57 7.60
C ASP A 45 -2.75 -26.53 8.72
N THR A 46 -3.50 -25.43 8.60
CA THR A 46 -3.49 -24.33 9.57
C THR A 46 -4.85 -24.13 10.27
N ARG A 47 -5.78 -25.11 10.22
CA ARG A 47 -7.15 -24.95 10.75
C ARG A 47 -7.21 -24.64 12.25
N GLU A 48 -6.23 -25.10 13.02
CA GLU A 48 -6.17 -24.93 14.48
C GLU A 48 -5.14 -23.86 14.91
N VAL A 49 -4.55 -23.13 13.95
CA VAL A 49 -3.52 -22.13 14.21
C VAL A 49 -4.11 -20.73 14.11
N THR A 50 -3.98 -19.94 15.18
CA THR A 50 -4.36 -18.52 15.16
C THR A 50 -3.33 -17.69 14.38
N PRO A 51 -3.76 -16.80 13.45
CA PRO A 51 -2.84 -15.93 12.72
C PRO A 51 -2.01 -15.03 13.64
N MET A 52 -0.71 -14.91 13.37
CA MET A 52 0.19 -14.04 14.12
C MET A 52 0.31 -12.66 13.43
N ALA A 53 -0.32 -11.64 14.01
CA ALA A 53 -0.24 -10.26 13.50
C ALA A 53 1.02 -9.50 13.98
N HIS A 54 1.43 -9.75 15.23
CA HIS A 54 2.62 -9.17 15.82
C HIS A 54 3.45 -10.29 16.46
N PRO A 55 4.79 -10.27 16.34
CA PRO A 55 5.65 -11.28 16.96
C PRO A 55 5.78 -11.12 18.48
N LEU A 56 5.37 -9.96 19.03
CA LEU A 56 5.40 -9.65 20.45
C LEU A 56 3.99 -9.37 20.95
N GLU A 57 3.69 -9.89 22.14
CA GLU A 57 2.45 -9.56 22.86
C GLU A 57 2.60 -8.22 23.57
N LEU A 58 2.27 -7.13 22.87
CA LEU A 58 2.29 -5.80 23.45
C LEU A 58 0.86 -5.33 23.73
N PRO A 59 0.57 -4.86 24.96
CA PRO A 59 -0.70 -4.21 25.23
C PRO A 59 -0.80 -2.91 24.41
N ALA A 60 -2.03 -2.47 24.13
CA ALA A 60 -2.27 -1.21 23.46
C ALA A 60 -1.66 -0.05 24.28
N ARG A 61 -0.72 0.68 23.69
CA ARG A 61 -0.10 1.84 24.34
C ARG A 61 -1.03 3.04 24.27
N LEU A 62 -1.40 3.57 25.42
CA LEU A 62 -2.14 4.83 25.53
C LEU A 62 -1.18 6.01 25.40
N ARG A 63 -1.67 7.08 24.76
CA ARG A 63 -1.02 8.39 24.71
C ARG A 63 -1.78 9.33 25.66
N PRO A 64 -1.10 10.15 26.50
CA PRO A 64 -1.77 11.14 27.33
C PRO A 64 -2.49 12.19 26.47
N ASP A 65 -3.63 12.68 26.97
CA ASP A 65 -4.40 13.75 26.32
C ASP A 65 -3.81 15.13 26.66
N GLN A 66 -2.68 15.44 26.02
CA GLN A 66 -1.97 16.70 26.20
C GLN A 66 -1.54 17.24 24.83
N ILE A 67 -1.55 18.57 24.71
CA ILE A 67 -1.06 19.28 23.51
C ILE A 67 0.46 19.20 23.50
N SER A 68 1.04 18.75 22.39
CA SER A 68 2.50 18.62 22.22
C SER A 68 3.04 19.41 21.03
N GLU A 69 2.15 19.92 20.19
CA GLU A 69 2.47 20.40 18.86
C GLU A 69 2.75 21.91 18.85
N THR A 70 3.81 22.30 18.15
CA THR A 70 4.08 23.69 17.78
C THR A 70 3.83 23.89 16.27
N ASN A 71 3.61 25.13 15.84
CA ASN A 71 3.47 25.41 14.42
C ASN A 71 4.81 25.18 13.70
N GLN A 72 4.84 24.20 12.79
CA GLN A 72 6.00 23.81 11.99
C GLN A 72 5.70 23.93 10.48
N ARG A 73 4.81 24.85 10.09
CA ARG A 73 4.35 25.03 8.72
C ARG A 73 5.50 25.17 7.72
N GLU A 74 6.44 26.05 8.00
CA GLU A 74 7.59 26.33 7.12
C GLU A 74 8.45 25.09 6.92
N LEU A 75 8.74 24.37 8.00
CA LEU A 75 9.51 23.12 7.97
C LEU A 75 8.82 22.06 7.09
N PHE A 76 7.52 21.82 7.29
CA PHE A 76 6.79 20.81 6.53
C PHE A 76 6.61 21.18 5.06
N GLN A 77 6.48 22.47 4.75
CA GLN A 77 6.30 22.95 3.38
C GLN A 77 7.61 23.03 2.59
N SER A 78 8.78 22.94 3.25
CA SER A 78 10.09 23.00 2.60
C SER A 78 10.36 21.88 1.58
N ILE A 79 9.73 20.70 1.77
CA ILE A 79 9.88 19.54 0.87
C ILE A 79 8.66 19.34 -0.05
N ALA A 80 7.67 20.23 0.04
CA ALA A 80 6.42 20.07 -0.65
C ALA A 80 6.56 20.47 -2.13
N PRO A 81 6.04 19.67 -3.08
CA PRO A 81 6.15 20.00 -4.51
C PRO A 81 5.50 21.33 -4.88
N LYS A 82 4.36 21.67 -4.27
CA LYS A 82 3.62 22.92 -4.50
C LYS A 82 2.88 23.36 -3.25
N VAL A 83 3.06 24.62 -2.87
CA VAL A 83 2.36 25.26 -1.76
C VAL A 83 1.93 26.67 -2.14
N GLU A 84 0.79 27.11 -1.62
CA GLU A 84 0.28 28.46 -1.82
C GLU A 84 -0.55 28.88 -0.59
N ALA A 85 -0.38 30.12 -0.14
CA ALA A 85 -1.07 30.67 1.04
C ALA A 85 -1.01 29.77 2.30
N GLY A 86 0.06 28.97 2.44
CA GLY A 86 0.22 28.02 3.53
C GLY A 86 -0.56 26.71 3.39
N LEU A 87 -1.03 26.35 2.19
CA LEU A 87 -1.74 25.12 1.87
C LEU A 87 -0.97 24.28 0.84
N TYR A 88 -1.17 22.96 0.85
CA TYR A 88 -0.64 22.05 -0.17
C TYR A 88 -1.56 22.05 -1.39
N LEU A 89 -0.99 22.35 -2.56
CA LEU A 89 -1.76 22.36 -3.80
C LEU A 89 -1.84 20.96 -4.40
N VAL A 90 -3.06 20.49 -4.63
CA VAL A 90 -3.35 19.24 -5.32
C VAL A 90 -4.29 19.50 -6.50
N PRO A 91 -4.23 18.71 -7.58
CA PRO A 91 -5.21 18.79 -8.65
C PRO A 91 -6.62 18.57 -8.09
N LYS A 92 -7.55 19.44 -8.47
CA LYS A 92 -8.96 19.25 -8.13
C LYS A 92 -9.46 17.98 -8.82
N VAL A 93 -10.09 17.09 -8.07
CA VAL A 93 -10.82 15.96 -8.66
C VAL A 93 -12.05 16.54 -9.35
N ILE A 94 -12.06 16.49 -10.68
CA ILE A 94 -13.20 16.85 -11.53
C ILE A 94 -13.57 15.56 -12.27
N GLU A 95 -14.84 15.16 -12.17
CA GLU A 95 -15.41 14.04 -12.91
C GLU A 95 -15.73 14.44 -14.36
#